data_AF-A0A848KJ73-F1
#
_entry.id   AF-A0A848KJ73-F1
#
_cell.length_a   1.000
_cell.length_b   1.000
_cell.length_c   1.000
_cell.angle_alpha   90.00
_cell.angle_beta   90.00
_cell.angle_gamma   90.00
#
_symmetry.space_group_name_H-M   'P 1'
#
loop_
_entity.id
_entity.type
_entity.pdbx_description
1 polymer ?
#
loop_
_entity_poly.entity_id
_entity_poly.type
_entity_poly.pdbx_seq_one_letter_code
_entity_poly.pdbx_strand_id
1 'polypeptide(L)'
;MAVLHDALTLPCGQVLPNRLMKSALSEGLGNAGNAPDERLERLYARWSAGGYGLVVTGNVMVDRRHLGEPGNVVITDDRDLDALSRWAKTTQDGGVPIWMQLNHPGRQANPLATRDKPVAPSAVAMGIPGAPAPRELADEEIVDIVERFATAARVAEAAGFNGVQIHGAHGYLVSQFLSPLANLRTDRWGGDPDRRMRFVLEVVRAIRSVVNPGFAVGIKLNSADFQRGGFTEEESQSVVERLSAEKIDLIEISGGSYESPAMMGQGATQSASTKAREAYFLEYAQSVRNAAAHVPLAVTGGFRSRVAMLDAVESGACDVVGLGRPTAITPTAAADVLTERTDRLHSPRITLGLPARVSTHPNVKSINGALDLQWHTDQLHRLGAGTDPDPSRPSWQTAVTMVKRNGIDAFRSKRSSAVSQQNKSDKTLRKFKVERAIGRYVANPTVRALDRIGIKTSLATDLETTGRKTGLARRVPVAASFDETGAWVICQHGTRSGWGSNIGADPKVRLRQGNRWRSGTAEFVHDDDVVARSRTFASNPVFGALTGATFRALQSTPISVRITFTDGQ
;
A
#
# COMPACT_ATOMS: atom_id res chain seq x y z
N MET A 1 -20.83 4.02 33.61
CA MET A 1 -21.84 3.37 32.73
C MET A 1 -22.26 4.21 31.50
N ALA A 2 -22.29 5.55 31.53
CA ALA A 2 -22.61 6.38 30.36
C ALA A 2 -21.39 6.97 29.61
N VAL A 3 -20.17 6.78 30.10
CA VAL A 3 -18.98 7.57 29.70
C VAL A 3 -18.67 7.56 28.20
N LEU A 4 -18.94 6.47 27.48
CA LEU A 4 -18.75 6.45 26.03
C LEU A 4 -19.77 7.31 25.26
N HIS A 5 -20.98 7.50 25.79
CA HIS A 5 -22.03 8.35 25.21
C HIS A 5 -21.83 9.83 25.54
N ASP A 6 -21.03 10.15 26.55
CA ASP A 6 -20.83 11.52 26.99
C ASP A 6 -20.20 12.36 25.88
N ALA A 7 -20.77 13.54 25.66
CA ALA A 7 -20.18 14.51 24.75
C ALA A 7 -18.81 14.98 25.27
N LEU A 8 -17.97 15.44 24.35
CA LEU A 8 -16.66 16.03 24.64
C LEU A 8 -16.54 17.37 23.93
N THR A 9 -16.38 18.44 24.70
CA THR A 9 -16.05 19.76 24.15
C THR A 9 -14.54 19.86 23.97
N LEU A 10 -14.10 20.15 22.75
CA LEU A 10 -12.69 20.37 22.42
C LEU A 10 -12.29 21.82 22.71
N PRO A 11 -10.98 22.13 22.85
CA PRO A 11 -10.49 23.49 23.12
C PRO A 11 -10.97 24.57 22.14
N CYS A 12 -11.16 24.24 20.87
CA CYS A 12 -11.74 25.14 19.85
C CYS A 12 -13.26 25.37 19.98
N GLY A 13 -13.94 24.75 20.94
CA GLY A 13 -15.39 24.87 21.17
C GLY A 13 -16.25 23.86 20.40
N GLN A 14 -15.66 23.07 19.50
CA GLN A 14 -16.36 21.99 18.83
C GLN A 14 -16.75 20.88 19.80
N VAL A 15 -17.95 20.31 19.63
CA VAL A 15 -18.48 19.24 20.48
C VAL A 15 -18.51 17.92 19.71
N LEU A 16 -17.82 16.90 20.23
CA LEU A 16 -17.98 15.52 19.78
C LEU A 16 -19.18 14.91 20.53
N PRO A 17 -20.18 14.32 19.85
CA PRO A 17 -21.40 13.84 20.51
C PRO A 17 -21.19 12.56 21.32
N ASN A 18 -20.06 11.87 21.16
CA ASN A 18 -19.67 10.71 21.97
C ASN A 18 -18.16 10.47 21.88
N ARG A 19 -17.64 9.50 22.65
CA ARG A 19 -16.19 9.22 22.78
C ARG A 19 -15.64 8.22 21.75
N LEU A 20 -16.37 7.90 20.67
CA LEU A 20 -15.91 6.94 19.66
C LEU A 20 -15.57 7.66 18.34
N MET A 21 -14.34 7.50 17.88
CA MET A 21 -13.83 8.10 16.64
C MET A 21 -13.60 7.03 15.58
N LYS A 22 -14.06 7.26 14.33
CA LYS A 22 -13.51 6.53 13.17
C LYS A 22 -12.14 7.13 12.87
N SER A 23 -11.10 6.37 13.18
CA SER A 23 -9.72 6.76 12.91
C SER A 23 -9.41 6.69 11.41
N ALA A 24 -8.40 7.44 10.98
CA ALA A 24 -7.96 7.46 9.59
C ALA A 24 -7.62 6.07 9.04
N LEU A 25 -8.12 5.76 7.85
CA LEU A 25 -7.84 4.55 7.09
C LEU A 25 -7.57 4.97 5.64
N SER A 26 -6.45 4.56 5.05
CA SER A 26 -6.15 4.91 3.67
C SER A 26 -7.13 4.22 2.71
N GLU A 27 -7.94 5.00 1.98
CA GLU A 27 -8.96 4.46 1.08
C GLU A 27 -8.44 4.25 -0.34
N GLY A 28 -7.57 5.14 -0.83
CA GLY A 28 -7.10 5.11 -2.23
C GLY A 28 -8.23 5.24 -3.26
N LEU A 29 -9.23 6.08 -2.97
CA LEU A 29 -10.45 6.26 -3.79
C LEU A 29 -10.50 7.58 -4.58
N GLY A 30 -9.46 8.41 -4.53
CA GLY A 30 -9.34 9.59 -5.40
C GLY A 30 -9.40 9.21 -6.89
N ASN A 31 -9.91 10.13 -7.71
CA ASN A 31 -9.99 9.95 -9.15
C ASN A 31 -8.62 10.12 -9.82
N ALA A 32 -8.56 10.03 -11.16
CA ALA A 32 -7.31 10.15 -11.92
C ALA A 32 -6.63 11.53 -11.77
N GLY A 33 -7.38 12.57 -11.40
CA GLY A 33 -6.89 13.91 -11.09
C GLY A 33 -6.48 14.13 -9.64
N ASN A 34 -6.58 13.08 -8.80
CA ASN A 34 -6.43 13.13 -7.34
C ASN A 34 -7.49 13.94 -6.60
N ALA A 35 -8.67 14.15 -7.20
CA ALA A 35 -9.81 14.78 -6.53
C ALA A 35 -10.75 13.72 -5.93
N PRO A 36 -11.54 14.06 -4.90
CA PRO A 36 -12.58 13.16 -4.42
C PRO A 36 -13.72 13.02 -5.45
N ASP A 37 -14.46 11.92 -5.36
CA ASP A 37 -15.67 11.68 -6.14
C ASP A 37 -16.73 10.96 -5.30
N GLU A 38 -17.86 10.66 -5.95
CA GLU A 38 -19.02 9.97 -5.36
C GLU A 38 -18.69 8.68 -4.58
N ARG A 39 -17.55 8.02 -4.84
CA ARG A 39 -17.15 6.83 -4.09
C ARG A 39 -16.73 7.18 -2.66
N LEU A 40 -16.03 8.29 -2.48
CA LEU A 40 -15.73 8.80 -1.15
C LEU A 40 -17.00 9.32 -0.48
N GLU A 41 -17.88 10.00 -1.22
CA GLU A 41 -19.16 10.47 -0.66
C GLU A 41 -19.99 9.30 -0.09
N ARG A 42 -20.17 8.22 -0.87
CA ARG A 42 -20.89 7.02 -0.40
C ARG A 42 -20.22 6.35 0.79
N LEU A 43 -18.90 6.19 0.76
CA LEU A 43 -18.16 5.57 1.86
C LEU A 43 -18.33 6.36 3.17
N TYR A 44 -18.22 7.69 3.12
CA TYR A 44 -18.29 8.53 4.31
C TYR A 44 -19.70 8.70 4.82
N ALA A 45 -20.72 8.71 3.96
CA ALA A 45 -22.11 8.63 4.39
C ALA A 45 -22.39 7.37 5.23
N ARG A 46 -21.80 6.22 4.86
CA ARG A 46 -21.92 4.96 5.63
C ARG A 46 -21.30 5.08 7.03
N TRP A 47 -20.14 5.75 7.15
CA TRP A 47 -19.53 6.01 8.46
C TRP A 47 -20.27 7.09 9.24
N SER A 48 -20.81 8.13 8.60
CA SER A 48 -21.61 9.14 9.28
C SER A 48 -22.83 8.53 9.98
N ALA A 49 -23.52 7.61 9.31
CA ALA A 49 -24.63 6.86 9.89
C ALA A 49 -24.20 5.81 10.95
N GLY A 50 -22.88 5.67 11.17
CA GLY A 50 -22.29 4.65 12.02
C GLY A 50 -22.26 4.95 13.51
N GLY A 51 -22.73 6.13 13.92
CA GLY A 51 -22.82 6.56 15.33
C GLY A 51 -21.51 7.06 15.94
N TYR A 52 -20.51 7.44 15.13
CA TYR A 52 -19.24 8.00 15.63
C TYR A 52 -19.41 9.44 16.13
N GLY A 53 -18.64 9.81 17.13
CA GLY A 53 -18.48 11.19 17.58
C GLY A 53 -17.50 12.00 16.74
N LEU A 54 -16.61 11.35 16.00
CA LEU A 54 -15.69 12.00 15.07
C LEU A 54 -15.34 11.06 13.92
N VAL A 55 -15.34 11.57 12.69
CA VAL A 55 -14.89 10.83 11.51
C VAL A 55 -13.62 11.50 10.98
N VAL A 56 -12.51 10.76 10.93
CA VAL A 56 -11.25 11.26 10.35
C VAL A 56 -11.03 10.64 8.99
N THR A 57 -10.66 11.45 8.00
CA THR A 57 -10.42 10.93 6.66
C THR A 57 -9.17 10.05 6.57
N GLY A 58 -9.02 9.26 5.52
CA GLY A 58 -7.70 8.76 5.14
C GLY A 58 -6.78 9.87 4.62
N ASN A 59 -5.60 9.47 4.16
CA ASN A 59 -4.53 10.40 3.80
C ASN A 59 -4.91 11.33 2.64
N VAL A 60 -4.89 12.64 2.90
CA VAL A 60 -4.93 13.69 1.89
C VAL A 60 -3.53 14.30 1.75
N MET A 61 -2.98 14.24 0.55
CA MET A 61 -1.62 14.70 0.27
C MET A 61 -1.59 16.20 0.03
N VAL A 62 -0.66 16.89 0.69
CA VAL A 62 -0.46 18.34 0.53
C VAL A 62 0.40 18.70 -0.69
N ASP A 63 1.00 17.69 -1.33
CA ASP A 63 1.87 17.86 -2.49
C ASP A 63 1.58 16.81 -3.58
N ARG A 64 1.15 17.28 -4.75
CA ARG A 64 0.85 16.44 -5.92
C ARG A 64 2.06 15.70 -6.48
N ARG A 65 3.28 16.19 -6.18
CA ARG A 65 4.53 15.53 -6.59
C ARG A 65 4.74 14.22 -5.84
N HIS A 66 4.21 14.11 -4.62
CA HIS A 66 4.49 13.04 -3.67
C HIS A 66 3.23 12.31 -3.20
N LEU A 67 3.00 11.10 -3.73
CA LEU A 67 1.87 10.25 -3.37
C LEU A 67 2.33 9.05 -2.54
N GLY A 68 1.59 8.75 -1.46
CA GLY A 68 1.81 7.53 -0.67
C GLY A 68 1.31 6.28 -1.39
N GLU A 69 0.18 6.40 -2.10
CA GLU A 69 -0.43 5.32 -2.88
C GLU A 69 -1.24 5.86 -4.07
N PRO A 70 -1.49 5.02 -5.09
CA PRO A 70 -2.47 5.34 -6.11
C PRO A 70 -3.84 5.66 -5.50
N GLY A 71 -4.49 6.71 -6.00
CA GLY A 71 -5.81 7.13 -5.52
C GLY A 71 -5.79 7.93 -4.23
N ASN A 72 -4.65 8.41 -3.74
CA ASN A 72 -4.68 9.48 -2.72
C ASN A 72 -5.38 10.72 -3.30
N VAL A 73 -6.20 11.37 -2.46
CA VAL A 73 -6.69 12.72 -2.72
C VAL A 73 -5.55 13.69 -2.46
N VAL A 74 -5.45 14.74 -3.27
CA VAL A 74 -4.42 15.78 -3.17
C VAL A 74 -5.08 17.14 -3.10
N ILE A 75 -4.61 17.99 -2.19
CA ILE A 75 -5.02 19.39 -2.12
C ILE A 75 -3.78 20.27 -2.23
N THR A 76 -3.70 21.03 -3.32
CA THR A 76 -2.64 22.04 -3.56
C THR A 76 -3.21 23.45 -3.68
N ASP A 77 -4.51 23.56 -3.93
CA ASP A 77 -5.27 24.78 -4.19
C ASP A 77 -6.77 24.44 -4.14
N ASP A 78 -7.63 25.39 -4.47
CA ASP A 78 -9.09 25.31 -4.38
C ASP A 78 -9.79 24.74 -5.62
N ARG A 79 -9.06 24.20 -6.61
CA ARG A 79 -9.65 23.73 -7.89
C ARG A 79 -10.73 22.65 -7.72
N ASP A 80 -10.65 21.87 -6.65
CA ASP A 80 -11.55 20.74 -6.36
C ASP A 80 -12.55 21.07 -5.23
N LEU A 81 -12.73 22.35 -4.89
CA LEU A 81 -13.54 22.83 -3.77
C LEU A 81 -14.96 22.24 -3.79
N ASP A 82 -15.64 22.23 -4.93
CA ASP A 82 -16.99 21.67 -5.03
C ASP A 82 -17.06 20.18 -4.67
N ALA A 83 -16.06 19.41 -5.07
CA ALA A 83 -15.99 17.98 -4.76
C ALA A 83 -15.64 17.73 -3.29
N LEU A 84 -14.75 18.56 -2.73
CA LEU A 84 -14.43 18.55 -1.30
C LEU A 84 -15.64 18.92 -0.46
N SER A 85 -16.44 19.92 -0.88
CA SER A 85 -17.65 20.35 -0.19
C SER A 85 -18.73 19.26 -0.16
N ARG A 86 -18.92 18.53 -1.27
CA ARG A 86 -19.82 17.37 -1.26
C ARG A 86 -19.35 16.28 -0.32
N TRP A 87 -18.04 16.05 -0.26
CA TRP A 87 -17.47 15.07 0.67
C TRP A 87 -17.68 15.48 2.14
N ALA A 88 -17.37 16.73 2.50
CA ALA A 88 -17.61 17.25 3.85
C ALA A 88 -19.09 17.16 4.26
N LYS A 89 -20.00 17.51 3.33
CA LYS A 89 -21.45 17.48 3.57
C LYS A 89 -21.97 16.10 3.99
N THR A 90 -21.33 15.02 3.57
CA THR A 90 -21.78 13.64 3.90
C THR A 90 -21.85 13.33 5.38
N THR A 91 -21.16 14.09 6.24
CA THR A 91 -21.25 13.94 7.70
C THR A 91 -21.98 15.08 8.40
N GLN A 92 -21.97 16.29 7.81
CA GLN A 92 -22.64 17.46 8.37
C GLN A 92 -24.15 17.25 8.54
N ASP A 93 -24.81 16.65 7.53
CA ASP A 93 -26.25 16.38 7.58
C ASP A 93 -26.61 15.39 8.71
N GLY A 94 -25.66 14.57 9.16
CA GLY A 94 -25.78 13.65 10.29
C GLY A 94 -25.33 14.24 11.63
N GLY A 95 -24.87 15.49 11.68
CA GLY A 95 -24.37 16.14 12.89
C GLY A 95 -23.05 15.58 13.43
N VAL A 96 -22.27 14.86 12.59
CA VAL A 96 -20.99 14.27 12.99
C VAL A 96 -19.83 15.09 12.43
N PRO A 97 -18.93 15.60 13.29
CA PRO A 97 -17.71 16.26 12.85
C PRO A 97 -16.87 15.37 11.92
N ILE A 98 -16.38 15.96 10.82
CA ILE A 98 -15.39 15.32 9.93
C ILE A 98 -14.11 16.13 9.87
N TRP A 99 -12.99 15.45 10.13
CA TRP A 99 -11.66 16.04 10.03
C TRP A 99 -10.86 15.42 8.90
N MET A 100 -10.16 16.27 8.15
CA MET A 100 -9.29 15.82 7.07
C MET A 100 -7.88 15.49 7.57
N GLN A 101 -7.41 14.27 7.35
CA GLN A 101 -6.04 13.90 7.69
C GLN A 101 -5.05 14.38 6.61
N LEU A 102 -4.29 15.44 6.91
CA LEU A 102 -3.27 16.00 6.03
C LEU A 102 -1.95 15.24 6.18
N ASN A 103 -1.32 14.89 5.06
CA ASN A 103 -0.10 14.12 5.03
C ASN A 103 0.87 14.57 3.92
N HIS A 104 2.15 14.29 4.15
CA HIS A 104 3.19 14.25 3.13
C HIS A 104 3.97 12.94 3.31
N PRO A 105 4.11 12.09 2.28
CA PRO A 105 4.60 10.73 2.47
C PRO A 105 6.12 10.66 2.74
N GLY A 106 6.85 11.70 2.37
CA GLY A 106 8.30 11.78 2.56
C GLY A 106 9.02 10.60 1.89
N ARG A 107 9.94 9.94 2.61
CA ARG A 107 10.67 8.77 2.08
C ARG A 107 9.79 7.56 1.73
N GLN A 108 8.53 7.54 2.17
CA GLN A 108 7.56 6.49 1.86
C GLN A 108 6.74 6.78 0.60
N ALA A 109 7.00 7.89 -0.10
CA ALA A 109 6.35 8.18 -1.37
C ALA A 109 6.52 6.99 -2.34
N ASN A 110 5.41 6.51 -2.89
CA ASN A 110 5.42 5.37 -3.79
C ASN A 110 6.05 5.78 -5.12
N PRO A 111 7.22 5.22 -5.51
CA PRO A 111 7.91 5.63 -6.73
C PRO A 111 7.15 5.33 -8.03
N LEU A 112 6.11 4.50 -7.99
CA LEU A 112 5.25 4.19 -9.13
C LEU A 112 4.05 5.14 -9.26
N ALA A 113 3.65 5.77 -8.16
CA ALA A 113 2.54 6.74 -8.13
C ALA A 113 3.04 8.19 -8.16
N THR A 114 4.24 8.42 -7.64
CA THR A 114 4.90 9.72 -7.52
C THR A 114 5.59 10.10 -8.82
N ARG A 115 5.62 11.40 -9.15
CA ARG A 115 6.30 11.91 -10.36
C ARG A 115 7.80 12.13 -10.13
N ASP A 116 8.14 12.58 -8.93
CA ASP A 116 9.49 12.97 -8.56
C ASP A 116 10.16 11.93 -7.65
N LYS A 117 11.47 12.09 -7.42
CA LYS A 117 12.17 11.26 -6.44
C LYS A 117 11.59 11.56 -5.04
N PRO A 118 11.27 10.55 -4.21
CA PRO A 118 10.86 10.77 -2.82
C PRO A 118 11.81 11.69 -2.07
N VAL A 119 11.27 12.54 -1.20
CA VAL A 119 12.02 13.53 -0.41
C VAL A 119 11.93 13.24 1.08
N ALA A 120 12.92 13.66 1.86
CA ALA A 120 13.00 13.39 3.30
C ALA A 120 13.90 14.42 4.00
N PRO A 121 13.89 14.51 5.34
CA PRO A 121 14.85 15.34 6.08
C PRO A 121 16.31 14.97 5.79
N SER A 122 16.61 13.69 5.52
CA SER A 122 17.96 13.23 5.15
C SER A 122 17.88 12.10 4.11
N ALA A 123 18.98 11.86 3.38
CA ALA A 123 19.08 10.83 2.35
C ALA A 123 19.19 9.39 2.90
N VAL A 124 18.32 9.02 3.85
CA VAL A 124 18.29 7.70 4.51
C VAL A 124 17.19 6.83 3.91
N ALA A 125 17.57 5.72 3.28
CA ALA A 125 16.63 4.75 2.72
C ALA A 125 15.82 4.05 3.82
N MET A 126 14.59 3.63 3.48
CA MET A 126 13.82 2.74 4.35
C MET A 126 14.55 1.42 4.57
N GLY A 127 14.29 0.74 5.69
CA GLY A 127 14.83 -0.60 6.01
C GLY A 127 14.38 -1.74 5.10
N ILE A 128 13.86 -1.44 3.91
CA ILE A 128 13.36 -2.40 2.92
C ILE A 128 14.49 -2.71 1.92
N PRO A 129 14.91 -3.97 1.76
CA PRO A 129 15.98 -4.34 0.84
C PRO A 129 15.72 -3.85 -0.59
N GLY A 130 16.61 -2.98 -1.09
CA GLY A 130 16.56 -2.44 -2.45
C GLY A 130 15.72 -1.17 -2.61
N ALA A 131 15.14 -0.62 -1.53
CA ALA A 131 14.51 0.69 -1.58
C ALA A 131 15.57 1.78 -1.86
N PRO A 132 15.39 2.64 -2.88
CA PRO A 132 16.32 3.73 -3.13
C PRO A 132 16.26 4.76 -2.00
N ALA A 133 17.41 5.36 -1.67
CA ALA A 133 17.43 6.48 -0.75
C ALA A 133 16.64 7.68 -1.31
N PRO A 134 15.88 8.40 -0.46
CA PRO A 134 15.20 9.62 -0.86
C PRO A 134 16.22 10.73 -1.20
N ARG A 135 15.74 11.86 -1.69
CA ARG A 135 16.50 13.10 -1.76
C ARG A 135 16.32 13.86 -0.45
N GLU A 136 17.40 14.44 0.05
CA GLU A 136 17.35 15.35 1.18
C GLU A 136 16.71 16.69 0.76
N LEU A 137 15.83 17.23 1.61
CA LEU A 137 15.16 18.51 1.42
C LEU A 137 16.12 19.69 1.67
N ALA A 138 16.05 20.72 0.84
CA ALA A 138 16.64 22.03 1.12
C ALA A 138 15.79 22.82 2.14
N ASP A 139 16.35 23.83 2.79
CA ASP A 139 15.64 24.64 3.80
C ASP A 139 14.35 25.25 3.22
N GLU A 140 14.44 25.81 2.01
CA GLU A 140 13.31 26.47 1.34
C GLU A 140 12.20 25.49 0.97
N GLU A 141 12.55 24.24 0.68
CA GLU A 141 11.57 23.19 0.39
C GLU A 141 10.85 22.71 1.65
N ILE A 142 11.51 22.76 2.81
CA ILE A 142 10.88 22.46 4.09
C ILE A 142 9.84 23.54 4.40
N VAL A 143 10.18 24.81 4.17
CA VAL A 143 9.24 25.94 4.33
C VAL A 143 8.08 25.84 3.34
N ASP A 144 8.32 25.55 2.05
CA ASP A 144 7.26 25.31 1.04
C ASP A 144 6.30 24.20 1.48
N ILE A 145 6.81 23.10 2.05
CA ILE A 145 5.94 22.02 2.55
C ILE A 145 5.09 22.50 3.73
N VAL A 146 5.63 23.30 4.67
CA VAL A 146 4.86 23.90 5.77
C VAL A 146 3.71 24.75 5.22
N GLU A 147 3.96 25.58 4.22
CA GLU A 147 2.93 26.42 3.57
C GLU A 147 1.88 25.58 2.83
N ARG A 148 2.26 24.43 2.27
CA ARG A 148 1.31 23.49 1.65
C ARG A 148 0.36 22.87 2.66
N PHE A 149 0.82 22.56 3.88
CA PHE A 149 -0.08 22.12 4.95
C PHE A 149 -1.10 23.20 5.31
N ALA A 150 -0.66 24.46 5.46
CA ALA A 150 -1.55 25.59 5.70
C ALA A 150 -2.56 25.80 4.56
N THR A 151 -2.09 25.73 3.31
CA THR A 151 -2.95 25.84 2.13
C THR A 151 -4.02 24.75 2.10
N ALA A 152 -3.64 23.49 2.34
CA ALA A 152 -4.59 22.39 2.37
C ALA A 152 -5.62 22.53 3.50
N ALA A 153 -5.21 23.01 4.68
CA ALA A 153 -6.12 23.25 5.80
C ALA A 153 -7.12 24.38 5.50
N ARG A 154 -6.67 25.50 4.91
CA ARG A 154 -7.55 26.59 4.46
C ARG A 154 -8.59 26.11 3.44
N VAL A 155 -8.18 25.28 2.48
CA VAL A 155 -9.10 24.71 1.49
C VAL A 155 -10.08 23.72 2.14
N ALA A 156 -9.61 22.90 3.09
CA ALA A 156 -10.48 22.01 3.85
C ALA A 156 -11.54 22.78 4.67
N GLU A 157 -11.15 23.87 5.33
CA GLU A 157 -12.08 24.77 6.02
C GLU A 157 -13.09 25.40 5.05
N ALA A 158 -12.63 25.93 3.91
CA ALA A 158 -13.51 26.51 2.89
C ALA A 158 -14.50 25.49 2.30
N ALA A 159 -14.10 24.21 2.22
CA ALA A 159 -14.97 23.11 1.81
C ALA A 159 -15.98 22.69 2.90
N GLY A 160 -15.87 23.19 4.12
CA GLY A 160 -16.77 22.88 5.23
C GLY A 160 -16.36 21.67 6.07
N PHE A 161 -15.12 21.17 5.97
CA PHE A 161 -14.64 20.24 7.02
C PHE A 161 -14.66 20.96 8.38
N ASN A 162 -14.81 20.22 9.47
CA ASN A 162 -14.84 20.82 10.81
C ASN A 162 -13.45 20.90 11.46
N GLY A 163 -12.44 20.32 10.81
CA GLY A 163 -11.06 20.38 11.25
C GLY A 163 -10.10 19.63 10.34
N VAL A 164 -8.83 19.66 10.71
CA VAL A 164 -7.76 18.83 10.13
C VAL A 164 -7.03 18.04 11.21
N GLN A 165 -6.48 16.90 10.80
CA GLN A 165 -5.55 16.13 11.60
C GLN A 165 -4.20 16.05 10.86
N ILE A 166 -3.13 16.53 11.49
CA ILE A 166 -1.77 16.41 10.96
C ILE A 166 -1.29 14.97 11.15
N HIS A 167 -0.81 14.32 10.10
CA HIS A 167 -0.24 12.98 10.22
C HIS A 167 1.23 13.01 10.70
N GLY A 168 1.42 13.11 12.01
CA GLY A 168 2.72 13.08 12.72
C GLY A 168 3.26 11.69 13.06
N ALA A 169 2.82 10.66 12.33
CA ALA A 169 2.94 9.26 12.74
C ALA A 169 3.35 8.36 11.57
N HIS A 170 3.51 7.08 11.86
CA HIS A 170 3.75 5.99 10.91
C HIS A 170 5.00 6.12 10.03
N GLY A 171 5.94 7.00 10.37
CA GLY A 171 7.15 7.23 9.59
C GLY A 171 6.91 8.07 8.32
N TYR A 172 5.78 8.78 8.21
CA TYR A 172 5.58 9.81 7.19
C TYR A 172 6.41 11.06 7.50
N LEU A 173 6.38 12.09 6.63
CA LEU A 173 7.38 13.16 6.66
C LEU A 173 7.50 13.84 8.04
N VAL A 174 6.38 14.17 8.68
CA VAL A 174 6.40 14.79 10.02
C VAL A 174 7.09 13.87 11.05
N SER A 175 6.76 12.58 11.05
CA SER A 175 7.43 11.57 11.90
C SER A 175 8.90 11.36 11.52
N GLN A 176 9.26 11.51 10.24
CA GLN A 176 10.66 11.45 9.79
C GLN A 176 11.49 12.61 10.37
N PHE A 177 10.93 13.82 10.47
CA PHE A 177 11.62 14.95 11.10
C PHE A 177 11.85 14.74 12.60
N LEU A 178 10.89 14.14 13.30
CA LEU A 178 11.00 13.85 14.74
C LEU A 178 12.05 12.76 15.04
N SER A 179 12.16 11.76 14.18
CA SER A 179 13.01 10.59 14.41
C SER A 179 14.51 10.88 14.16
N PRO A 180 15.41 10.65 15.13
CA PRO A 180 16.86 10.77 14.91
C PRO A 180 17.41 9.71 13.95
N LEU A 181 16.64 8.66 13.62
CA LEU A 181 17.04 7.64 12.63
C LEU A 181 16.76 8.06 11.18
N ALA A 182 15.85 9.01 10.98
CA ALA A 182 15.49 9.51 9.67
C ALA A 182 15.99 10.94 9.41
N ASN A 183 16.15 11.74 10.47
CA ASN A 183 16.63 13.12 10.42
C ASN A 183 18.05 13.22 11.00
N LEU A 184 19.03 13.17 10.10
CA LEU A 184 20.46 13.31 10.37
C LEU A 184 20.99 14.72 10.05
N ARG A 185 20.10 15.71 9.93
CA ARG A 185 20.47 17.09 9.60
C ARG A 185 21.25 17.74 10.73
N THR A 186 22.08 18.72 10.38
CA THR A 186 22.85 19.54 11.31
C THR A 186 22.40 21.00 11.33
N ASP A 187 21.37 21.35 10.57
CA ASP A 187 20.80 22.69 10.45
C ASP A 187 19.66 22.93 11.45
N ARG A 188 18.89 24.01 11.25
CA ARG A 188 17.77 24.39 12.14
C ARG A 188 16.62 23.38 12.23
N TRP A 189 16.59 22.38 11.35
CA TRP A 189 15.55 21.36 11.26
C TRP A 189 15.95 19.99 11.81
N GLY A 190 17.19 19.82 12.30
CA GLY A 190 17.63 18.56 12.89
C GLY A 190 18.82 18.68 13.85
N GLY A 191 19.33 17.54 14.28
CA GLY A 191 20.32 17.46 15.34
C GLY A 191 19.66 17.14 16.68
N ASP A 192 19.46 18.14 17.54
CA ASP A 192 18.83 17.95 18.85
C ASP A 192 17.29 17.84 18.78
N PRO A 193 16.63 17.36 19.85
CA PRO A 193 15.18 17.17 19.86
C PRO A 193 14.38 18.44 19.56
N ASP A 194 14.81 19.60 20.05
CA ASP A 194 14.15 20.90 19.83
C ASP A 194 14.16 21.30 18.34
N ARG A 195 15.29 21.10 17.65
CA ARG A 195 15.38 21.37 16.21
C ARG A 195 14.61 20.35 15.39
N ARG A 196 14.56 19.08 15.80
CA ARG A 196 13.76 18.03 15.13
C ARG A 196 12.26 18.28 15.23
N MET A 197 11.77 18.76 16.38
CA MET A 197 10.35 19.11 16.55
C MET A 197 9.94 20.41 15.86
N ARG A 198 10.89 21.25 15.45
CA ARG A 198 10.60 22.52 14.77
C ARG A 198 9.63 22.33 13.61
N PHE A 199 9.84 21.32 12.76
CA PHE A 199 8.99 21.09 11.59
C PHE A 199 7.51 20.93 11.96
N VAL A 200 7.19 20.10 12.96
CA VAL A 200 5.78 19.90 13.36
C VAL A 200 5.18 21.16 13.99
N LEU A 201 5.96 21.90 14.79
CA LEU A 201 5.49 23.15 15.40
C LEU A 201 5.20 24.22 14.33
N GLU A 202 6.07 24.37 13.33
CA GLU A 202 5.84 25.30 12.23
C GLU A 202 4.62 24.90 11.39
N VAL A 203 4.38 23.59 11.14
CA VAL A 203 3.16 23.12 10.49
C VAL A 203 1.90 23.52 11.29
N VAL A 204 1.89 23.29 12.60
CA VAL A 204 0.75 23.66 13.45
C VAL A 204 0.50 25.18 13.42
N ARG A 205 1.56 25.98 13.59
CA ARG A 205 1.49 27.44 13.57
C ARG A 205 1.00 27.98 12.22
N ALA A 206 1.50 27.43 11.12
CA ALA A 206 1.10 27.83 9.78
C ALA A 206 -0.36 27.47 9.46
N ILE A 207 -0.84 26.32 9.94
CA ILE A 207 -2.28 25.99 9.84
C ILE A 207 -3.09 26.97 10.70
N ARG A 208 -2.70 27.18 11.96
CA ARG A 208 -3.41 28.07 12.90
C ARG A 208 -3.45 29.53 12.45
N SER A 209 -2.49 29.99 11.66
CA SER A 209 -2.49 31.37 11.15
C SER A 209 -3.48 31.61 10.00
N VAL A 210 -4.01 30.56 9.38
CA VAL A 210 -4.88 30.67 8.19
C VAL A 210 -6.30 30.14 8.36
N VAL A 211 -6.59 29.43 9.47
CA VAL A 211 -7.93 28.88 9.77
C VAL A 211 -8.60 29.60 10.93
N ASN A 212 -9.94 29.54 11.01
CA ASN A 212 -10.67 30.15 12.11
C ASN A 212 -10.39 29.46 13.45
N PRO A 213 -10.50 30.18 14.59
CA PRO A 213 -10.30 29.59 15.92
C PRO A 213 -11.24 28.42 16.25
N GLY A 214 -12.44 28.38 15.65
CA GLY A 214 -13.40 27.29 15.81
C GLY A 214 -13.15 26.08 14.91
N PHE A 215 -12.23 26.18 13.95
CA PHE A 215 -11.83 25.06 13.10
C PHE A 215 -10.78 24.21 13.82
N ALA A 216 -11.04 22.92 13.93
CA ALA A 216 -10.21 22.08 14.78
C ALA A 216 -8.86 21.72 14.13
N VAL A 217 -7.80 21.69 14.93
CA VAL A 217 -6.48 21.23 14.53
C VAL A 217 -6.02 20.16 15.52
N GLY A 218 -6.01 18.92 15.05
CA GLY A 218 -5.47 17.78 15.77
C GLY A 218 -4.18 17.25 15.16
N ILE A 219 -3.54 16.33 15.87
CA ILE A 219 -2.35 15.63 15.38
C ILE A 219 -2.38 14.16 15.78
N LYS A 220 -1.93 13.29 14.88
CA LYS A 220 -1.68 11.88 15.17
C LYS A 220 -0.20 11.64 15.39
N LEU A 221 0.18 11.08 16.54
CA LEU A 221 1.56 10.75 16.91
C LEU A 221 1.72 9.24 17.12
N ASN A 222 2.95 8.74 16.99
CA ASN A 222 3.28 7.35 17.31
C ASN A 222 3.43 7.18 18.82
N SER A 223 2.96 6.05 19.36
CA SER A 223 3.07 5.74 20.79
C SER A 223 4.50 5.47 21.26
N ALA A 224 5.38 5.02 20.34
CA ALA A 224 6.79 5.40 20.25
C ALA A 224 7.43 4.58 19.13
N ASP A 225 8.39 5.18 18.44
CA ASP A 225 9.20 4.51 17.43
C ASP A 225 10.33 3.74 18.14
N PHE A 226 9.99 2.59 18.76
CA PHE A 226 10.90 1.69 19.48
C PHE A 226 11.89 0.93 18.57
N GLN A 227 12.57 1.66 17.71
CA GLN A 227 13.83 1.19 17.15
C GLN A 227 14.96 1.57 18.11
N ARG A 228 15.94 0.68 18.28
CA ARG A 228 17.12 0.95 19.13
C ARG A 228 17.84 2.18 18.57
N GLY A 229 17.89 3.28 19.34
CA GLY A 229 18.43 4.57 18.90
C GLY A 229 17.41 5.51 18.22
N GLY A 230 16.11 5.23 18.35
CA GLY A 230 14.99 6.00 17.79
C GLY A 230 14.49 7.15 18.66
N PHE A 231 13.19 7.42 18.54
CA PHE A 231 12.47 8.48 19.26
C PHE A 231 12.11 8.00 20.67
N THR A 232 12.67 8.63 21.71
CA THR A 232 12.50 8.17 23.11
C THR A 232 11.16 8.60 23.69
N GLU A 233 10.76 8.01 24.83
CA GLU A 233 9.53 8.40 25.53
C GLU A 233 9.63 9.84 26.04
N GLU A 234 10.78 10.26 26.54
CA GLU A 234 11.03 11.62 27.02
C GLU A 234 10.95 12.64 25.87
N GLU A 235 11.56 12.33 24.71
CA GLU A 235 11.42 13.16 23.51
C GLU A 235 9.94 13.25 23.07
N SER A 236 9.20 12.15 23.20
CA SER A 236 7.77 12.13 22.88
C SER A 236 6.95 12.98 23.84
N GLN A 237 7.21 12.92 25.14
CA GLN A 237 6.55 13.77 26.14
C GLN A 237 6.86 15.23 25.87
N SER A 238 8.11 15.58 25.59
CA SER A 238 8.50 16.95 25.24
C SER A 238 7.77 17.47 23.99
N VAL A 239 7.63 16.64 22.95
CA VAL A 239 6.84 17.00 21.76
C VAL A 239 5.37 17.25 22.11
N VAL A 240 4.78 16.40 22.95
CA VAL A 240 3.39 16.53 23.42
C VAL A 240 3.20 17.80 24.24
N GLU A 241 4.10 18.12 25.18
CA GLU A 241 4.06 19.35 25.98
C GLU A 241 4.12 20.59 25.08
N ARG A 242 5.05 20.61 24.13
CA ARG A 242 5.23 21.74 23.21
C ARG A 242 4.04 21.90 22.28
N LEU A 243 3.47 20.81 21.76
CA LEU A 243 2.24 20.85 20.96
C LEU A 243 1.03 21.32 21.76
N SER A 244 0.97 20.96 23.05
CA SER A 244 -0.12 21.41 23.94
C SER A 244 -0.10 22.93 24.14
N ALA A 245 1.07 23.56 24.08
CA ALA A 245 1.21 25.02 24.11
C ALA A 245 0.80 25.71 22.78
N GLU A 246 0.71 24.97 21.66
CA GLU A 246 0.36 25.49 20.32
C GLU A 246 -1.16 25.41 20.02
N LYS A 247 -2.00 25.33 21.05
CA LYS A 247 -3.47 25.24 20.93
C LYS A 247 -3.92 24.06 20.05
N ILE A 248 -3.38 22.86 20.26
CA ILE A 248 -3.92 21.65 19.63
C ILE A 248 -5.25 21.26 20.29
N ASP A 249 -6.22 20.79 19.50
CA ASP A 249 -7.56 20.45 20.00
C ASP A 249 -7.71 18.98 20.40
N LEU A 250 -6.89 18.09 19.82
CA LEU A 250 -6.91 16.66 20.09
C LEU A 250 -5.58 16.04 19.66
N ILE A 251 -4.96 15.26 20.55
CA ILE A 251 -3.80 14.43 20.21
C ILE A 251 -4.27 12.98 20.09
N GLU A 252 -4.09 12.38 18.92
CA GLU A 252 -4.31 10.96 18.71
C GLU A 252 -2.99 10.18 18.84
N ILE A 253 -2.94 9.23 19.78
CA ILE A 253 -1.83 8.30 19.92
C ILE A 253 -2.12 7.02 19.14
N SER A 254 -1.22 6.69 18.22
CA SER A 254 -1.30 5.52 17.35
C SER A 254 -0.24 4.47 17.68
N GLY A 255 -0.67 3.21 17.72
CA GLY A 255 0.14 2.08 18.16
C GLY A 255 1.04 1.38 17.12
N GLY A 256 1.63 2.07 16.14
CA GLY A 256 2.63 1.44 15.26
C GLY A 256 3.36 2.38 14.29
N SER A 257 4.35 1.87 13.54
CA SER A 257 4.95 2.59 12.41
C SER A 257 5.08 1.70 11.16
N TYR A 258 5.42 2.22 9.97
CA TYR A 258 5.64 1.34 8.79
C TYR A 258 6.94 0.53 8.90
N GLU A 259 7.89 1.01 9.70
CA GLU A 259 9.20 0.38 9.93
C GLU A 259 9.26 -0.46 11.22
N SER A 260 8.22 -0.37 12.06
CA SER A 260 7.94 -1.30 13.15
C SER A 260 6.68 -2.08 12.80
N PRO A 261 6.68 -3.42 12.67
CA PRO A 261 5.56 -4.21 12.13
C PRO A 261 4.19 -4.07 12.86
N ALA A 262 4.10 -3.23 13.89
CA ALA A 262 2.91 -2.94 14.69
C ALA A 262 1.73 -2.38 13.86
N MET A 263 1.98 -1.62 12.77
CA MET A 263 0.95 -1.18 11.81
C MET A 263 0.37 -2.32 10.96
N MET A 264 1.18 -3.34 10.65
CA MET A 264 0.71 -4.58 10.01
C MET A 264 0.13 -5.59 11.04
N GLY A 265 -0.21 -5.11 12.24
CA GLY A 265 -0.79 -5.90 13.31
C GLY A 265 0.20 -6.77 14.09
N GLN A 266 1.51 -6.54 14.00
CA GLN A 266 2.54 -7.37 14.65
C GLN A 266 3.61 -6.52 15.34
N GLY A 267 3.58 -6.36 16.67
CA GLY A 267 4.75 -5.84 17.39
C GLY A 267 5.99 -6.69 17.10
N ALA A 268 7.17 -6.08 17.10
CA ALA A 268 8.46 -6.75 16.92
C ALA A 268 8.81 -7.74 18.06
N THR A 269 7.91 -7.92 19.03
CA THR A 269 7.97 -8.97 20.04
C THR A 269 6.87 -10.01 19.78
N GLN A 270 7.31 -11.26 19.57
CA GLN A 270 6.42 -12.42 19.63
C GLN A 270 5.60 -12.38 20.94
N SER A 271 4.32 -12.77 20.86
CA SER A 271 3.45 -13.24 21.96
C SER A 271 2.59 -12.27 22.80
N ALA A 272 2.56 -10.96 22.58
CA ALA A 272 1.62 -10.11 23.33
C ALA A 272 0.16 -10.37 22.88
N SER A 273 -0.68 -10.91 23.77
CA SER A 273 -2.13 -11.03 23.57
C SER A 273 -2.74 -9.64 23.30
N THR A 274 -3.93 -9.56 22.69
CA THR A 274 -4.63 -8.27 22.49
C THR A 274 -4.66 -7.44 23.78
N LYS A 275 -4.84 -8.11 24.93
CA LYS A 275 -4.84 -7.51 26.27
C LYS A 275 -3.49 -6.86 26.64
N ALA A 276 -2.36 -7.49 26.30
CA ALA A 276 -1.03 -6.93 26.57
C ALA A 276 -0.71 -5.72 25.67
N ARG A 277 -1.21 -5.70 24.42
CA ARG A 277 -1.11 -4.50 23.57
C ARG A 277 -2.00 -3.37 24.08
N GLU A 278 -3.23 -3.69 24.48
CA GLU A 278 -4.16 -2.73 25.10
C GLU A 278 -3.53 -2.11 26.36
N ALA A 279 -3.00 -2.92 27.28
CA ALA A 279 -2.34 -2.43 28.50
C ALA A 279 -1.14 -1.51 28.19
N TYR A 280 -0.30 -1.90 27.22
CA TYR A 280 0.86 -1.11 26.81
C TYR A 280 0.48 0.28 26.27
N PHE A 281 -0.57 0.37 25.46
CA PHE A 281 -1.03 1.68 24.95
C PHE A 281 -1.61 2.56 26.05
N LEU A 282 -2.26 1.96 27.05
CA LEU A 282 -2.83 2.69 28.18
C LEU A 282 -1.72 3.25 29.09
N GLU A 283 -0.65 2.50 29.35
CA GLU A 283 0.50 2.99 30.13
C GLU A 283 1.16 4.20 29.48
N TYR A 284 1.40 4.15 28.16
CA TYR A 284 1.94 5.31 27.44
C TYR A 284 0.95 6.47 27.34
N ALA A 285 -0.35 6.19 27.11
CA ALA A 285 -1.37 7.24 27.11
C ALA A 285 -1.44 7.97 28.46
N GLN A 286 -1.20 7.28 29.57
CA GLN A 286 -1.08 7.90 30.88
C GLN A 286 0.14 8.82 31.01
N SER A 287 1.28 8.46 30.40
CA SER A 287 2.47 9.33 30.40
C SER A 287 2.25 10.58 29.54
N VAL A 288 1.60 10.44 28.39
CA VAL A 288 1.14 11.57 27.54
C VAL A 288 0.13 12.45 28.26
N ARG A 289 -0.81 11.87 29.03
CA ARG A 289 -1.79 12.63 29.81
C ARG A 289 -1.12 13.58 30.80
N ASN A 290 -0.07 13.14 31.47
CA ASN A 290 0.66 13.97 32.42
C ASN A 290 1.33 15.17 31.72
N ALA A 291 1.84 14.96 30.51
CA ALA A 291 2.45 15.99 29.65
C ALA A 291 1.43 16.95 29.01
N ALA A 292 0.21 16.49 28.73
CA ALA A 292 -0.84 17.24 28.03
C ALA A 292 -2.14 17.29 28.82
N ALA A 293 -2.08 17.71 30.09
CA ALA A 293 -3.20 17.63 31.03
C ALA A 293 -4.51 18.29 30.54
N HIS A 294 -4.43 19.28 29.66
CA HIS A 294 -5.59 20.04 29.17
C HIS A 294 -6.00 19.73 27.73
N VAL A 295 -5.24 18.91 27.00
CA VAL A 295 -5.57 18.55 25.62
C VAL A 295 -6.26 17.19 25.61
N PRO A 296 -7.45 17.08 25.00
CA PRO A 296 -8.10 15.79 24.83
C PRO A 296 -7.19 14.77 24.12
N LEU A 297 -7.20 13.53 24.62
CA LEU A 297 -6.41 12.43 24.08
C LEU A 297 -7.30 11.38 23.42
N ALA A 298 -7.01 11.08 22.15
CA ALA A 298 -7.54 9.91 21.47
C ALA A 298 -6.52 8.78 21.45
N VAL A 299 -6.95 7.53 21.65
CA VAL A 299 -6.07 6.35 21.52
C VAL A 299 -6.61 5.39 20.46
N THR A 300 -5.76 5.05 19.49
CA THR A 300 -6.05 4.10 18.42
C THR A 300 -5.02 2.98 18.42
N GLY A 301 -5.44 1.76 18.75
CA GLY A 301 -4.47 0.70 19.02
C GLY A 301 -5.01 -0.72 19.03
N GLY A 302 -6.10 -1.01 18.32
CA GLY A 302 -6.63 -2.38 18.25
C GLY A 302 -7.68 -2.73 19.30
N PHE A 303 -8.36 -1.72 19.86
CA PHE A 303 -9.57 -1.89 20.66
C PHE A 303 -10.60 -2.77 19.92
N ARG A 304 -11.05 -3.82 20.61
CA ARG A 304 -12.11 -4.73 20.13
C ARG A 304 -13.23 -4.94 21.12
N SER A 305 -12.90 -4.99 22.40
CA SER A 305 -13.86 -5.23 23.48
C SER A 305 -14.52 -3.92 23.91
N ARG A 306 -15.85 -3.91 24.01
CA ARG A 306 -16.60 -2.77 24.56
C ARG A 306 -16.13 -2.43 25.98
N VAL A 307 -15.91 -3.45 26.82
CA VAL A 307 -15.41 -3.28 28.19
C VAL A 307 -14.04 -2.58 28.19
N ALA A 308 -13.12 -2.97 27.32
CA ALA A 308 -11.81 -2.32 27.25
C ALA A 308 -11.91 -0.85 26.80
N MET A 309 -12.87 -0.52 25.94
CA MET A 309 -13.13 0.87 25.53
C MET A 309 -13.72 1.69 26.68
N LEU A 310 -14.67 1.11 27.44
CA LEU A 310 -15.23 1.73 28.63
C LEU A 310 -14.15 1.98 29.67
N ASP A 311 -13.38 0.95 30.03
CA ASP A 311 -12.31 1.03 31.02
C ASP A 311 -11.27 2.09 30.66
N ALA A 312 -10.90 2.20 29.37
CA ALA A 312 -9.93 3.18 28.89
C ALA A 312 -10.40 4.63 29.06
N VAL A 313 -11.70 4.91 28.95
CA VAL A 313 -12.25 6.25 29.16
C VAL A 313 -12.58 6.50 30.63
N GLU A 314 -13.19 5.53 31.32
CA GLU A 314 -13.54 5.65 32.75
C GLU A 314 -12.30 5.80 33.64
N SER A 315 -11.18 5.17 33.30
CA SER A 315 -9.91 5.35 34.01
C SER A 315 -9.19 6.67 33.70
N GLY A 316 -9.65 7.43 32.70
CA GLY A 316 -8.99 8.67 32.25
C GLY A 316 -7.78 8.47 31.33
N ALA A 317 -7.45 7.22 30.97
CA ALA A 317 -6.32 6.90 30.09
C ALA A 317 -6.47 7.53 28.69
N CYS A 318 -7.71 7.72 28.21
CA CYS A 318 -8.00 8.54 27.04
C CYS A 318 -9.38 9.20 27.14
N ASP A 319 -9.62 10.25 26.37
CA ASP A 319 -10.92 10.91 26.25
C ASP A 319 -11.75 10.35 25.11
N VAL A 320 -11.08 9.80 24.08
CA VAL A 320 -11.68 9.31 22.85
C VAL A 320 -11.02 7.98 22.43
N VAL A 321 -11.83 7.00 22.07
CA VAL A 321 -11.36 5.72 21.53
C VAL A 321 -11.45 5.73 20.01
N GLY A 322 -10.32 5.51 19.34
CA GLY A 322 -10.28 5.42 17.89
C GLY A 322 -10.41 3.99 17.35
N LEU A 323 -11.32 3.82 16.40
CA LEU A 323 -11.63 2.56 15.71
C LEU A 323 -11.15 2.63 14.25
N GLY A 324 -10.25 1.71 13.88
CA GLY A 324 -9.73 1.55 12.52
C GLY A 324 -10.34 0.37 11.80
N ARG A 325 -9.57 -0.71 11.58
CA ARG A 325 -9.99 -1.92 10.82
C ARG A 325 -11.43 -2.45 10.99
N PRO A 326 -12.03 -2.54 12.21
CA PRO A 326 -13.42 -3.02 12.29
C PRO A 326 -14.42 -2.17 11.50
N THR A 327 -14.16 -0.88 11.33
CA THR A 327 -15.08 0.04 10.62
C THR A 327 -15.14 -0.22 9.11
N ALA A 328 -14.20 -0.97 8.56
CA ALA A 328 -14.22 -1.39 7.15
C ALA A 328 -15.26 -2.48 6.86
N ILE A 329 -15.67 -3.23 7.89
CA ILE A 329 -16.60 -4.36 7.78
C ILE A 329 -17.92 -4.04 8.46
N THR A 330 -17.85 -3.29 9.56
CA THR A 330 -18.99 -2.85 10.34
C THR A 330 -18.95 -1.32 10.39
N PRO A 331 -19.47 -0.62 9.36
CA PRO A 331 -19.55 0.85 9.37
C PRO A 331 -20.34 1.39 10.56
N THR A 332 -21.23 0.58 11.15
CA THR A 332 -22.03 0.86 12.34
C THR A 332 -21.32 0.58 13.67
N ALA A 333 -20.01 0.29 13.65
CA ALA A 333 -19.32 -0.23 14.83
C ALA A 333 -19.47 0.65 16.08
N ALA A 334 -19.50 1.98 15.95
CA ALA A 334 -19.71 2.84 17.10
C ALA A 334 -21.13 2.71 17.66
N ALA A 335 -22.15 2.80 16.81
CA ALA A 335 -23.54 2.57 17.21
C ALA A 335 -23.74 1.19 17.85
N ASP A 336 -23.11 0.14 17.30
CA ASP A 336 -23.24 -1.23 17.82
C ASP A 336 -22.63 -1.36 19.22
N VAL A 337 -21.51 -0.67 19.49
CA VAL A 337 -20.87 -0.61 20.82
C VAL A 337 -21.70 0.24 21.79
N LEU A 338 -22.21 1.39 21.34
CA LEU A 338 -22.97 2.33 22.16
C LEU A 338 -24.33 1.75 22.58
N THR A 339 -25.03 1.06 21.68
CA THR A 339 -26.34 0.43 21.95
C THR A 339 -26.22 -1.01 22.45
N GLU A 340 -25.02 -1.46 22.82
CA GLU A 340 -24.78 -2.81 23.36
C GLU A 340 -25.23 -3.95 22.44
N ARG A 341 -25.28 -3.71 21.12
CA ARG A 341 -25.57 -4.75 20.12
C ARG A 341 -24.40 -5.70 19.93
N THR A 342 -23.20 -5.30 20.35
CA THR A 342 -22.02 -6.16 20.39
C THR A 342 -21.10 -5.82 21.56
N ASP A 343 -20.61 -6.86 22.22
CA ASP A 343 -19.55 -6.73 23.23
C ASP A 343 -18.15 -6.72 22.60
N ARG A 344 -18.04 -7.17 21.33
CA ARG A 344 -16.75 -7.32 20.67
C ARG A 344 -16.84 -7.12 19.16
N LEU A 345 -16.13 -6.11 18.67
CA LEU A 345 -15.98 -5.85 17.24
C LEU A 345 -15.12 -6.91 16.55
N HIS A 346 -15.63 -7.45 15.43
CA HIS A 346 -14.89 -8.41 14.61
C HIS A 346 -14.00 -7.73 13.57
N SER A 347 -12.89 -8.38 13.22
CA SER A 347 -12.06 -8.08 12.05
C SER A 347 -11.16 -9.27 11.81
N PRO A 348 -11.34 -9.95 10.67
CA PRO A 348 -10.55 -11.10 10.33
C PRO A 348 -9.11 -10.67 10.08
N ARG A 349 -8.17 -11.58 10.35
CA ARG A 349 -6.81 -11.49 9.85
C ARG A 349 -6.72 -12.35 8.60
N ILE A 350 -6.39 -11.74 7.48
CA ILE A 350 -6.32 -12.46 6.21
C ILE A 350 -4.89 -12.91 5.97
N THR A 351 -4.73 -14.20 5.72
CA THR A 351 -3.43 -14.83 5.46
C THR A 351 -3.55 -15.81 4.30
N LEU A 352 -2.42 -16.22 3.74
CA LEU A 352 -2.34 -17.25 2.71
C LEU A 352 -2.67 -18.68 3.21
N GLY A 353 -2.94 -18.87 4.50
CA GLY A 353 -3.29 -20.19 5.06
C GLY A 353 -2.14 -21.22 5.04
N LEU A 354 -0.89 -20.77 4.91
CA LEU A 354 0.29 -21.65 4.85
C LEU A 354 0.64 -22.24 6.22
N PRO A 355 1.19 -23.48 6.28
CA PRO A 355 1.63 -24.11 7.53
C PRO A 355 2.59 -23.21 8.33
N ALA A 356 2.53 -23.30 9.67
CA ALA A 356 3.29 -22.45 10.59
C ALA A 356 4.80 -22.40 10.33
N ARG A 357 5.40 -23.49 9.84
CA ARG A 357 6.82 -23.59 9.49
C ARG A 357 7.22 -22.70 8.30
N VAL A 358 6.26 -22.38 7.43
CA VAL A 358 6.44 -21.55 6.22
C VAL A 358 5.97 -20.13 6.47
N SER A 359 4.91 -19.94 7.26
CA SER A 359 4.33 -18.63 7.54
C SER A 359 5.21 -17.71 8.39
N THR A 360 6.21 -18.27 9.08
CA THR A 360 7.20 -17.50 9.87
C THR A 360 8.31 -16.89 9.03
N HIS A 361 8.48 -17.30 7.77
CA HIS A 361 9.51 -16.78 6.88
C HIS A 361 9.24 -15.29 6.56
N PRO A 362 10.23 -14.38 6.66
CA PRO A 362 10.02 -12.93 6.50
C PRO A 362 9.25 -12.51 5.24
N ASN A 363 9.60 -13.08 4.09
CA ASN A 363 8.89 -12.83 2.82
C ASN A 363 7.40 -13.21 2.86
N VAL A 364 7.05 -14.32 3.53
CA VAL A 364 5.66 -14.77 3.65
C VAL A 364 4.88 -13.88 4.62
N LYS A 365 5.53 -13.41 5.69
CA LYS A 365 4.95 -12.41 6.61
C LYS A 365 4.60 -11.11 5.89
N SER A 366 5.51 -10.58 5.06
CA SER A 366 5.26 -9.36 4.29
C SER A 366 4.09 -9.54 3.31
N ILE A 367 3.97 -10.70 2.65
CA ILE A 367 2.86 -10.99 1.75
C ILE A 367 1.53 -11.08 2.52
N ASN A 368 1.50 -11.75 3.68
CA ASN A 368 0.29 -11.82 4.51
C ASN A 368 -0.14 -10.42 4.98
N GLY A 369 0.80 -9.55 5.36
CA GLY A 369 0.50 -8.17 5.73
C GLY A 369 -0.08 -7.35 4.57
N ALA A 370 0.52 -7.47 3.37
CA ALA A 370 0.00 -6.81 2.17
C ALA A 370 -1.40 -7.33 1.77
N LEU A 371 -1.62 -8.64 1.91
CA LEU A 371 -2.91 -9.27 1.64
C LEU A 371 -3.99 -8.81 2.64
N ASP A 372 -3.67 -8.76 3.94
CA ASP A 372 -4.58 -8.26 4.98
C ASP A 372 -4.98 -6.81 4.74
N LEU A 373 -3.99 -5.95 4.43
CA LEU A 373 -4.23 -4.55 4.09
C LEU A 373 -5.11 -4.42 2.85
N GLN A 374 -4.78 -5.15 1.77
CA GLN A 374 -5.55 -5.08 0.54
C GLN A 374 -6.98 -5.61 0.73
N TRP A 375 -7.17 -6.68 1.52
CA TRP A 375 -8.51 -7.22 1.75
C TRP A 375 -9.41 -6.20 2.46
N HIS A 376 -8.90 -5.51 3.48
CA HIS A 376 -9.66 -4.44 4.15
C HIS A 376 -9.91 -3.26 3.21
N THR A 377 -8.93 -2.93 2.36
CA THR A 377 -9.09 -1.87 1.35
C THR A 377 -10.16 -2.22 0.32
N ASP A 378 -10.23 -3.48 -0.10
CA ASP A 378 -11.30 -3.98 -0.98
C ASP A 378 -12.69 -3.79 -0.31
N GLN A 379 -12.81 -3.94 1.02
CA GLN A 379 -14.07 -3.66 1.73
C GLN A 379 -14.45 -2.17 1.68
N LEU A 380 -13.47 -1.27 1.85
CA LEU A 380 -13.71 0.17 1.69
C LEU A 380 -14.15 0.52 0.27
N HIS A 381 -13.58 -0.15 -0.73
CA HIS A 381 -13.95 0.04 -2.13
C HIS A 381 -15.34 -0.47 -2.44
N ARG A 382 -15.78 -1.57 -1.79
CA ARG A 382 -17.16 -2.06 -1.88
C ARG A 382 -18.16 -1.04 -1.33
N LEU A 383 -17.88 -0.51 -0.15
CA LEU A 383 -18.67 0.56 0.47
C LEU A 383 -18.73 1.79 -0.43
N GLY A 384 -17.58 2.22 -0.97
CA GLY A 384 -17.51 3.32 -1.94
C GLY A 384 -18.20 3.03 -3.28
N ALA A 385 -18.36 1.77 -3.66
CA ALA A 385 -19.15 1.36 -4.82
C ALA A 385 -20.67 1.25 -4.51
N GLY A 386 -21.09 1.53 -3.27
CA GLY A 386 -22.48 1.42 -2.84
C GLY A 386 -22.92 -0.01 -2.47
N THR A 387 -21.98 -0.94 -2.33
CA THR A 387 -22.24 -2.33 -1.92
C THR A 387 -21.82 -2.59 -0.48
N ASP A 388 -22.43 -3.57 0.17
CA ASP A 388 -22.05 -3.93 1.52
C ASP A 388 -20.70 -4.66 1.59
N PRO A 389 -19.99 -4.56 2.72
CA PRO A 389 -18.79 -5.35 2.98
C PRO A 389 -19.09 -6.83 2.82
N ASP A 390 -18.10 -7.57 2.33
CA ASP A 390 -18.15 -9.02 2.13
C ASP A 390 -17.07 -9.68 3.01
N PRO A 391 -17.41 -10.06 4.26
CA PRO A 391 -16.49 -10.74 5.16
C PRO A 391 -16.03 -12.11 4.67
N SER A 392 -16.76 -12.75 3.76
CA SER A 392 -16.44 -14.08 3.23
C SER A 392 -15.60 -14.03 1.95
N ARG A 393 -15.26 -12.82 1.48
CA ARG A 393 -14.43 -12.59 0.30
C ARG A 393 -13.12 -13.42 0.36
N PRO A 394 -12.89 -14.32 -0.61
CA PRO A 394 -11.73 -15.19 -0.58
C PRO A 394 -10.43 -14.44 -0.89
N SER A 395 -9.34 -14.84 -0.24
CA SER A 395 -8.03 -14.19 -0.35
C SER A 395 -7.46 -14.15 -1.78
N TRP A 396 -7.75 -15.15 -2.61
CA TRP A 396 -7.29 -15.16 -4.00
C TRP A 396 -7.93 -14.04 -4.85
N GLN A 397 -9.19 -13.67 -4.59
CA GLN A 397 -9.83 -12.53 -5.27
C GLN A 397 -9.13 -11.23 -4.89
N THR A 398 -8.75 -11.10 -3.61
CA THR A 398 -7.96 -9.95 -3.13
C THR A 398 -6.59 -9.90 -3.81
N ALA A 399 -5.91 -11.04 -3.95
CA ALA A 399 -4.64 -11.10 -4.68
C ALA A 399 -4.79 -10.70 -6.16
N VAL A 400 -5.90 -11.07 -6.81
CA VAL A 400 -6.20 -10.61 -8.19
C VAL A 400 -6.44 -9.11 -8.25
N THR A 401 -7.23 -8.54 -7.32
CA THR A 401 -7.44 -7.08 -7.24
C THR A 401 -6.13 -6.34 -6.97
N MET A 402 -5.30 -6.87 -6.08
CA MET A 402 -3.97 -6.35 -5.77
C MET A 402 -3.10 -6.22 -7.03
N VAL A 403 -3.07 -7.26 -7.87
CA VAL A 403 -2.32 -7.24 -9.13
C VAL A 403 -2.92 -6.25 -10.13
N LYS A 404 -4.26 -6.15 -10.21
CA LYS A 404 -4.93 -5.18 -11.08
C LYS A 404 -4.66 -3.73 -10.66
N ARG A 405 -4.64 -3.44 -9.36
CA ARG A 405 -4.50 -2.10 -8.79
C ARG A 405 -3.05 -1.63 -8.66
N ASN A 406 -2.18 -2.49 -8.17
CA ASN A 406 -0.79 -2.15 -7.85
C ASN A 406 0.21 -2.62 -8.93
N GLY A 407 -0.27 -3.33 -9.96
CA GLY A 407 0.59 -4.06 -10.90
C GLY A 407 1.29 -5.27 -10.26
N ILE A 408 2.04 -6.02 -11.06
CA ILE A 408 2.77 -7.24 -10.62
C ILE A 408 3.90 -6.91 -9.61
N ASP A 409 4.22 -5.63 -9.42
CA ASP A 409 5.30 -5.17 -8.54
C ASP A 409 5.00 -5.34 -7.03
N ALA A 410 3.74 -5.56 -6.65
CA ALA A 410 3.35 -5.80 -5.26
C ALA A 410 3.94 -7.10 -4.65
N PHE A 411 4.58 -7.95 -5.47
CA PHE A 411 5.26 -9.19 -5.06
C PHE A 411 6.80 -9.15 -5.15
N ARG A 412 7.42 -8.00 -5.46
CA ARG A 412 8.87 -7.94 -5.72
C ARG A 412 9.68 -7.51 -4.48
N SER A 413 10.35 -8.49 -3.86
CA SER A 413 11.66 -8.25 -3.22
C SER A 413 12.69 -8.10 -4.34
N LYS A 414 13.38 -6.95 -4.44
CA LYS A 414 14.37 -6.71 -5.49
C LYS A 414 15.73 -6.32 -4.93
N ARG A 415 16.64 -7.29 -4.99
CA ARG A 415 18.08 -7.10 -4.91
C ARG A 415 18.65 -6.56 -6.23
N SER A 416 19.63 -5.67 -6.07
CA SER A 416 20.56 -5.08 -7.05
C SER A 416 20.04 -3.93 -7.92
N SER A 417 20.60 -2.74 -7.66
CA SER A 417 20.69 -1.63 -8.60
C SER A 417 22.14 -1.11 -8.59
N ALA A 418 22.67 -0.82 -9.77
CA ALA A 418 23.78 0.10 -9.97
C ALA A 418 23.65 0.74 -11.37
N VAL A 419 23.47 2.07 -11.33
CA VAL A 419 23.93 3.13 -12.24
C VAL A 419 23.33 3.26 -13.67
N SER A 420 22.51 4.34 -13.83
CA SER A 420 22.55 5.48 -14.80
C SER A 420 23.40 5.33 -16.08
N GLN A 421 23.11 5.79 -17.31
CA GLN A 421 22.28 6.85 -17.90
C GLN A 421 22.37 6.62 -19.45
N GLN A 422 21.28 6.66 -20.23
CA GLN A 422 21.19 7.26 -21.59
C GLN A 422 19.89 6.89 -22.33
N ASN A 423 19.33 7.91 -23.00
CA ASN A 423 17.94 8.01 -23.40
C ASN A 423 17.56 7.22 -24.67
N LYS A 424 16.28 6.81 -24.68
CA LYS A 424 15.39 6.39 -25.80
C LYS A 424 15.67 5.07 -26.55
N SER A 425 16.90 4.58 -26.68
CA SER A 425 17.16 3.22 -27.23
C SER A 425 16.88 2.08 -26.22
N ASP A 426 16.83 2.45 -24.94
CA ASP A 426 16.95 1.52 -23.81
C ASP A 426 15.62 0.87 -23.37
N LYS A 427 14.47 1.40 -23.81
CA LYS A 427 13.14 0.91 -23.37
C LYS A 427 12.86 -0.52 -23.85
N THR A 428 13.22 -0.83 -25.09
CA THR A 428 13.02 -2.16 -25.71
C THR A 428 14.02 -3.19 -25.16
N LEU A 429 15.27 -2.78 -24.92
CA LEU A 429 16.33 -3.62 -24.35
C LEU A 429 16.13 -3.89 -22.85
N ARG A 430 15.61 -2.91 -22.09
CA ARG A 430 15.29 -3.04 -20.66
C ARG A 430 14.04 -3.91 -20.44
N LYS A 431 13.01 -3.79 -21.28
CA LYS A 431 11.88 -4.73 -21.32
C LYS A 431 12.36 -6.17 -21.57
N PHE A 432 13.21 -6.35 -22.59
CA PHE A 432 13.80 -7.65 -22.94
C PHE A 432 14.66 -8.29 -21.82
N LYS A 433 15.49 -7.50 -21.11
CA LYS A 433 16.31 -8.00 -19.98
C LYS A 433 15.45 -8.40 -18.77
N VAL A 434 14.40 -7.64 -18.48
CA VAL A 434 13.47 -7.88 -17.36
C VAL A 434 12.62 -9.14 -17.61
N GLU A 435 12.14 -9.34 -18.83
CA GLU A 435 11.28 -10.48 -19.17
C GLU A 435 12.06 -11.79 -19.31
N ARG A 436 13.30 -11.74 -19.81
CA ARG A 436 14.21 -12.89 -19.82
C ARG A 436 14.54 -13.39 -18.41
N ALA A 437 14.60 -12.50 -17.43
CA ALA A 437 14.76 -12.87 -16.02
C ALA A 437 13.49 -13.53 -15.47
N ILE A 438 12.29 -13.04 -15.82
CA ILE A 438 11.00 -13.64 -15.42
C ILE A 438 10.87 -15.07 -15.99
N GLY A 439 11.15 -15.27 -17.28
CA GLY A 439 11.12 -16.59 -17.90
C GLY A 439 12.09 -17.57 -17.22
N ARG A 440 13.33 -17.13 -16.96
CA ARG A 440 14.39 -17.98 -16.41
C ARG A 440 14.18 -18.33 -14.93
N TYR A 441 13.70 -17.39 -14.12
CA TYR A 441 13.70 -17.51 -12.65
C TYR A 441 12.31 -17.70 -12.03
N VAL A 442 11.23 -17.49 -12.79
CA VAL A 442 9.86 -17.59 -12.27
C VAL A 442 9.00 -18.53 -13.11
N ALA A 443 8.78 -18.23 -14.38
CA ALA A 443 7.86 -19.02 -15.21
C ALA A 443 8.35 -20.46 -15.44
N ASN A 444 9.62 -20.65 -15.84
CA ASN A 444 10.16 -21.98 -16.12
C ASN A 444 10.27 -22.87 -14.86
N PRO A 445 10.70 -22.37 -13.69
CA PRO A 445 10.66 -23.14 -12.45
C PRO A 445 9.24 -23.52 -12.01
N THR A 446 8.26 -22.62 -12.12
CA THR A 446 6.87 -22.88 -11.73
C THR A 446 6.20 -23.92 -12.63
N VAL A 447 6.40 -23.82 -13.95
CA VAL A 447 5.90 -24.84 -14.90
C VAL A 447 6.55 -26.19 -14.65
N ARG A 448 7.87 -26.25 -14.38
CA ARG A 448 8.56 -27.49 -14.00
C ARG A 448 8.10 -28.05 -12.66
N ALA A 449 7.68 -27.21 -11.73
CA ALA A 449 7.12 -27.64 -10.44
C ALA A 449 5.72 -28.24 -10.61
N LEU A 450 4.88 -27.64 -11.47
CA LEU A 450 3.55 -28.17 -11.83
C LEU A 450 3.65 -29.52 -12.56
N ASP A 451 4.65 -29.69 -13.41
CA ASP A 451 4.90 -30.94 -14.15
C ASP A 451 5.38 -32.08 -13.23
N ARG A 452 6.16 -31.77 -12.17
CA ARG A 452 6.58 -32.76 -11.15
C ARG A 452 5.46 -33.29 -10.28
N ILE A 453 4.35 -32.56 -10.17
CA ILE A 453 3.17 -32.96 -9.38
C ILE A 453 2.03 -33.48 -10.27
N GLY A 454 2.33 -33.79 -11.54
CA GLY A 454 1.39 -34.45 -12.45
C GLY A 454 0.35 -33.55 -13.11
N ILE A 455 0.39 -32.22 -12.89
CA ILE A 455 -0.52 -31.27 -13.52
C ILE A 455 0.07 -30.86 -14.88
N LYS A 456 -0.25 -31.65 -15.92
CA LYS A 456 0.11 -31.33 -17.31
C LYS A 456 -0.87 -30.31 -17.87
N THR A 457 -0.38 -29.11 -18.19
CA THR A 457 -1.13 -28.18 -19.04
C THR A 457 -1.03 -28.67 -20.49
N SER A 458 -2.16 -28.88 -21.16
CA SER A 458 -2.25 -29.41 -22.53
C SER A 458 -1.62 -28.52 -23.62
N LEU A 459 -0.97 -27.40 -23.24
CA LEU A 459 -0.50 -26.34 -24.12
C LEU A 459 1.02 -26.12 -24.07
N ALA A 460 1.76 -26.90 -23.28
CA ALA A 460 3.21 -26.74 -23.15
C ALA A 460 3.95 -28.07 -23.33
N THR A 461 4.94 -28.09 -24.22
CA THR A 461 5.90 -29.19 -24.42
C THR A 461 7.33 -28.71 -24.23
N ASP A 462 8.30 -29.62 -24.09
CA ASP A 462 9.71 -29.28 -23.91
C ASP A 462 10.46 -29.21 -25.23
N LEU A 463 11.20 -28.12 -25.45
CA LEU A 463 12.19 -27.95 -26.52
C LEU A 463 13.59 -27.96 -25.92
N GLU A 464 14.47 -28.80 -26.46
CA GLU A 464 15.89 -28.91 -26.13
C GLU A 464 16.74 -28.32 -27.28
N THR A 465 17.62 -27.39 -26.94
CA THR A 465 18.56 -26.72 -27.87
C THR A 465 20.00 -26.80 -27.34
N THR A 466 20.99 -26.72 -28.22
CA THR A 466 22.41 -26.63 -27.83
C THR A 466 22.74 -25.20 -27.41
N GLY A 467 23.21 -24.98 -26.19
CA GLY A 467 23.54 -23.65 -25.70
C GLY A 467 24.74 -23.05 -26.44
N ARG A 468 24.54 -22.04 -27.30
CA ARG A 468 25.57 -21.51 -28.22
C ARG A 468 26.90 -21.11 -27.58
N LYS A 469 26.89 -20.67 -26.32
CA LYS A 469 28.09 -20.25 -25.58
C LYS A 469 28.73 -21.37 -24.76
N THR A 470 27.97 -22.42 -24.45
CA THR A 470 28.35 -23.43 -23.45
C THR A 470 28.43 -24.85 -24.01
N GLY A 471 27.89 -25.11 -25.21
CA GLY A 471 27.74 -26.46 -25.76
C GLY A 471 26.70 -27.35 -25.04
N LEU A 472 26.33 -27.01 -23.80
CA LEU A 472 25.38 -27.78 -23.00
C LEU A 472 23.94 -27.69 -23.50
N ALA A 473 23.20 -28.80 -23.38
CA ALA A 473 21.77 -28.88 -23.67
C ALA A 473 20.94 -27.93 -22.78
N ARG A 474 19.98 -27.23 -23.40
CA ARG A 474 19.08 -26.25 -22.75
C ARG A 474 17.64 -26.60 -23.06
N ARG A 475 16.86 -26.92 -22.01
CA ARG A 475 15.43 -27.22 -22.10
C ARG A 475 14.57 -26.03 -21.74
N VAL A 476 13.60 -25.71 -22.60
CA VAL A 476 12.63 -24.64 -22.40
C VAL A 476 11.22 -25.15 -22.72
N PRO A 477 10.21 -24.83 -21.89
CA PRO A 477 8.83 -25.12 -22.24
C PRO A 477 8.39 -24.19 -23.38
N VAL A 478 7.74 -24.75 -24.39
CA VAL A 478 7.20 -24.05 -25.55
C VAL A 478 5.81 -24.57 -25.86
N ALA A 479 4.95 -23.72 -26.41
CA ALA A 479 3.74 -24.19 -27.07
C ALA A 479 4.10 -24.68 -28.48
N ALA A 480 3.55 -25.82 -28.88
CA ALA A 480 3.80 -26.44 -30.17
C ALA A 480 2.50 -26.95 -30.79
N SER A 481 2.38 -26.83 -32.11
CA SER A 481 1.37 -27.51 -32.92
C SER A 481 2.07 -28.52 -33.81
N PHE A 482 1.73 -29.81 -33.66
CA PHE A 482 2.38 -30.91 -34.37
C PHE A 482 1.64 -31.24 -35.66
N ASP A 483 2.38 -31.65 -36.68
CA ASP A 483 1.84 -32.21 -37.92
C ASP A 483 2.67 -33.45 -38.35
N GLU A 484 2.38 -34.00 -39.53
CA GLU A 484 2.96 -35.25 -40.00
C GLU A 484 4.48 -35.22 -40.19
N THR A 485 5.05 -34.04 -40.45
CA THR A 485 6.48 -33.89 -40.79
C THR A 485 7.28 -33.18 -39.69
N GLY A 486 6.63 -32.69 -38.64
CA GLY A 486 7.29 -31.84 -37.67
C GLY A 486 6.37 -31.15 -36.68
N ALA A 487 6.75 -29.92 -36.32
CA ALA A 487 5.98 -29.05 -35.46
C ALA A 487 6.22 -27.57 -35.78
N TRP A 488 5.20 -26.77 -35.52
CA TRP A 488 5.29 -25.32 -35.42
C TRP A 488 5.44 -24.91 -33.97
N VAL A 489 6.40 -24.04 -33.69
CA VAL A 489 6.53 -23.36 -32.40
C VAL A 489 6.68 -21.87 -32.62
N ILE A 490 6.24 -21.06 -31.66
CA ILE A 490 6.40 -19.60 -31.74
C ILE A 490 7.49 -19.15 -30.77
N CYS A 491 8.55 -18.59 -31.33
CA CYS A 491 9.58 -17.94 -30.55
C CYS A 491 9.11 -16.54 -30.14
N GLN A 492 8.47 -16.46 -28.98
CA GLN A 492 7.78 -15.25 -28.48
C GLN A 492 8.64 -13.97 -28.45
N HIS A 493 9.97 -14.13 -28.38
CA HIS A 493 10.94 -13.02 -28.32
C HIS A 493 11.97 -13.05 -29.46
N GLY A 494 11.71 -13.78 -30.54
CA GLY A 494 12.52 -13.74 -31.74
C GLY A 494 13.90 -14.41 -31.61
N THR A 495 14.74 -14.18 -32.62
CA THR A 495 16.09 -14.76 -32.76
C THR A 495 17.06 -14.33 -31.64
N ARG A 496 16.74 -13.26 -30.89
CA ARG A 496 17.54 -12.78 -29.75
C ARG A 496 17.23 -13.52 -28.44
N SER A 497 16.15 -14.30 -28.39
CA SER A 497 15.76 -15.08 -27.21
C SER A 497 16.79 -16.17 -26.89
N GLY A 498 16.80 -16.70 -25.66
CA GLY A 498 17.81 -17.69 -25.26
C GLY A 498 17.87 -18.92 -26.16
N TRP A 499 16.72 -19.51 -26.48
CA TRP A 499 16.65 -20.67 -27.38
C TRP A 499 16.59 -20.27 -28.86
N GLY A 500 16.07 -19.10 -29.21
CA GLY A 500 16.15 -18.57 -30.58
C GLY A 500 17.59 -18.28 -31.01
N SER A 501 18.42 -17.73 -30.13
CA SER A 501 19.85 -17.54 -30.36
C SER A 501 20.64 -18.85 -30.39
N ASN A 502 20.13 -19.91 -29.74
CA ASN A 502 20.70 -21.24 -29.86
C ASN A 502 20.38 -21.85 -31.23
N ILE A 503 19.11 -21.81 -31.66
CA ILE A 503 18.68 -22.29 -32.98
C ILE A 503 19.43 -21.59 -34.12
N GLY A 504 19.61 -20.27 -34.01
CA GLY A 504 20.38 -19.52 -35.02
C GLY A 504 21.87 -19.89 -35.08
N ALA A 505 22.41 -20.58 -34.07
CA ALA A 505 23.81 -21.04 -34.04
C ALA A 505 23.94 -22.54 -34.36
N ASP A 506 22.98 -23.34 -33.91
CA ASP A 506 22.86 -24.77 -34.18
C ASP A 506 21.36 -25.09 -34.36
N PRO A 507 20.89 -25.33 -35.60
CA PRO A 507 19.48 -25.57 -35.87
C PRO A 507 19.04 -26.96 -35.41
N LYS A 508 19.93 -27.85 -34.96
CA LYS A 508 19.56 -29.16 -34.42
C LYS A 508 18.89 -29.00 -33.07
N VAL A 509 17.67 -29.50 -32.97
CA VAL A 509 16.86 -29.43 -31.76
C VAL A 509 16.22 -30.77 -31.44
N ARG A 510 15.72 -30.92 -30.21
CA ARG A 510 14.79 -32.00 -29.87
C ARG A 510 13.53 -31.41 -29.30
N LEU A 511 12.38 -31.89 -29.74
CA LEU A 511 11.08 -31.46 -29.25
C LEU A 511 10.35 -32.66 -28.66
N ARG A 512 9.75 -32.49 -27.49
CA ARG A 512 8.99 -33.56 -26.85
C ARG A 512 7.61 -33.65 -27.48
N GLN A 513 7.20 -34.84 -27.93
CA GLN A 513 5.88 -35.15 -28.46
C GLN A 513 5.27 -36.24 -27.58
N GLY A 514 4.30 -35.88 -26.74
CA GLY A 514 3.79 -36.77 -25.69
C GLY A 514 4.91 -37.17 -24.71
N ASN A 515 5.21 -38.48 -24.62
CA ASN A 515 6.28 -39.00 -23.78
C ASN A 515 7.60 -39.27 -24.53
N ARG A 516 7.68 -38.97 -25.84
CA ARG A 516 8.85 -39.23 -26.68
C ARG A 516 9.57 -37.94 -27.04
N TRP A 517 10.90 -38.01 -27.17
CA TRP A 517 11.71 -36.92 -27.72
C TRP A 517 11.94 -37.16 -29.20
N ARG A 518 11.56 -36.18 -30.03
CA ARG A 518 11.77 -36.20 -31.47
C ARG A 518 12.95 -35.31 -31.84
N SER A 519 13.86 -35.80 -32.66
CA SER A 519 14.98 -34.99 -33.17
C SER A 519 14.55 -34.26 -34.43
N GLY A 520 14.95 -32.99 -34.59
CA GLY A 520 14.59 -32.21 -35.76
C GLY A 520 15.51 -31.04 -36.03
N THR A 521 15.30 -30.42 -37.18
CA THR A 521 16.00 -29.19 -37.59
C THR A 521 15.03 -28.02 -37.53
N ALA A 522 15.42 -26.96 -36.84
CA ALA A 522 14.61 -25.76 -36.64
C ALA A 522 15.00 -24.64 -37.61
N GLU A 523 13.99 -24.03 -38.23
CA GLU A 523 14.14 -22.93 -39.19
C GLU A 523 13.22 -21.75 -38.82
N PHE A 524 13.74 -20.53 -38.94
CA PHE A 524 12.96 -19.31 -38.72
C PHE A 524 12.16 -18.97 -39.98
N VAL A 525 10.84 -18.82 -39.83
CA VAL A 525 9.96 -18.44 -40.94
C VAL A 525 9.60 -16.97 -40.78
N HIS A 526 10.32 -16.11 -41.51
CA HIS A 526 10.25 -14.66 -41.36
C HIS A 526 8.97 -14.04 -41.92
N ASP A 527 8.38 -14.64 -42.95
CA ASP A 527 7.21 -14.12 -43.67
C ASP A 527 5.88 -14.74 -43.19
N ASP A 528 5.89 -15.44 -42.05
CA ASP A 528 4.69 -16.08 -41.49
C ASP A 528 3.82 -15.12 -40.68
N ASP A 529 2.49 -15.26 -40.79
CA ASP A 529 1.56 -14.58 -39.89
C ASP A 529 1.54 -15.29 -38.53
N VAL A 530 2.37 -14.80 -37.61
CA VAL A 530 2.53 -15.35 -36.27
C VAL A 530 1.24 -15.28 -35.44
N VAL A 531 0.35 -14.32 -35.72
CA VAL A 531 -0.93 -14.18 -35.02
C VAL A 531 -1.90 -15.26 -35.50
N ALA A 532 -2.01 -15.46 -36.82
CA ALA A 532 -2.76 -16.58 -37.37
C ALA A 532 -2.20 -17.92 -36.87
N ARG A 533 -0.87 -18.07 -36.84
CA ARG A 533 -0.18 -19.27 -36.33
C ARG A 533 -0.49 -19.55 -34.86
N SER A 534 -0.54 -18.53 -34.01
CA SER A 534 -0.84 -18.72 -32.58
C SER A 534 -2.24 -19.31 -32.32
N ARG A 535 -3.18 -19.10 -33.25
CA ARG A 535 -4.54 -19.63 -33.15
C ARG A 535 -4.59 -21.13 -33.43
N THR A 536 -3.64 -21.68 -34.20
CA THR A 536 -3.56 -23.12 -34.49
C THR A 536 -3.04 -23.94 -33.32
N PHE A 537 -2.65 -23.30 -32.23
CA PHE A 537 -2.13 -23.94 -31.02
C PHE A 537 -3.25 -24.20 -30.00
N ALA A 538 -4.46 -23.69 -30.24
CA ALA A 538 -5.63 -23.98 -29.43
C ALA A 538 -6.31 -25.26 -29.93
N SER A 539 -6.59 -26.20 -29.02
CA SER A 539 -7.29 -27.45 -29.34
C SER A 539 -8.79 -27.26 -29.60
N ASN A 540 -9.34 -26.07 -29.37
CA ASN A 540 -10.75 -25.74 -29.61
C ASN A 540 -10.89 -24.35 -30.29
N PRO A 541 -11.58 -24.24 -31.44
CA PRO A 541 -11.74 -23.00 -32.20
C PRO A 541 -12.33 -21.83 -31.40
N VAL A 542 -13.21 -22.12 -30.43
CA VAL A 542 -13.89 -21.11 -29.59
C VAL A 542 -12.90 -20.33 -28.71
N PHE A 543 -11.78 -20.95 -28.32
CA PHE A 543 -10.77 -20.32 -27.47
C PHE A 543 -9.62 -19.67 -28.25
N GLY A 544 -9.55 -19.85 -29.58
CA GLY A 544 -8.45 -19.34 -30.41
C GLY A 544 -8.27 -17.82 -30.38
N ALA A 545 -9.36 -17.06 -30.25
CA ALA A 545 -9.31 -15.59 -30.14
C ALA A 545 -8.69 -15.12 -28.80
N LEU A 546 -9.04 -15.80 -27.70
CA LEU A 546 -8.53 -15.52 -26.34
C LEU A 546 -7.05 -15.92 -26.22
N THR A 547 -6.66 -17.06 -26.81
CA THR A 547 -5.27 -17.52 -26.87
C THR A 547 -4.40 -16.56 -27.69
N GLY A 548 -4.87 -16.10 -28.86
CA GLY A 548 -4.14 -15.13 -29.68
C GLY A 548 -4.01 -13.73 -29.04
N ALA A 549 -4.98 -13.28 -28.25
CA ALA A 549 -4.87 -12.05 -27.44
C ALA A 549 -3.85 -12.20 -26.30
N THR A 550 -3.84 -13.36 -25.63
CA THR A 550 -2.91 -13.66 -24.53
C THR A 550 -1.47 -13.79 -25.02
N PHE A 551 -1.24 -14.42 -26.19
CA PHE A 551 0.08 -14.48 -26.83
C PHE A 551 0.57 -13.09 -27.27
N ARG A 552 -0.29 -12.25 -27.87
CA ARG A 552 0.08 -10.88 -28.27
C ARG A 552 0.49 -10.01 -27.09
N ALA A 553 -0.12 -10.19 -25.92
CA ALA A 553 0.24 -9.43 -24.71
C ALA A 553 1.61 -9.82 -24.12
N LEU A 554 2.12 -11.02 -24.42
CA LEU A 554 3.35 -11.60 -23.85
C LEU A 554 4.55 -11.58 -24.81
N GLN A 555 4.34 -11.24 -26.08
CA GLN A 555 5.36 -11.31 -27.13
C GLN A 555 6.02 -9.94 -27.39
N SER A 556 7.32 -9.93 -27.70
CA SER A 556 8.07 -8.70 -28.01
C SER A 556 8.40 -8.56 -29.48
N THR A 557 8.86 -9.64 -30.11
CA THR A 557 9.22 -9.75 -31.54
C THR A 557 9.02 -11.20 -31.96
N PRO A 558 7.77 -11.67 -32.02
CA PRO A 558 7.51 -13.08 -32.20
C PRO A 558 7.89 -13.52 -33.61
N ILE A 559 8.44 -14.73 -33.73
CA ILE A 559 8.75 -15.36 -35.02
C ILE A 559 8.31 -16.82 -34.97
N SER A 560 7.71 -17.29 -36.05
CA SER A 560 7.38 -18.69 -36.22
C SER A 560 8.66 -19.48 -36.49
N VAL A 561 8.75 -20.63 -35.85
CA VAL A 561 9.84 -21.57 -36.05
C VAL A 561 9.24 -22.87 -36.52
N ARG A 562 9.69 -23.33 -37.69
CA ARG A 562 9.36 -24.65 -38.21
C ARG A 562 10.40 -25.64 -37.70
N ILE A 563 9.96 -26.73 -37.07
CA ILE A 563 10.83 -27.84 -36.69
C ILE A 563 10.46 -29.02 -37.57
N THR A 564 11.36 -29.44 -38.46
CA THR A 564 11.19 -30.63 -39.31
C THR A 564 11.87 -31.81 -38.63
N PHE A 565 11.14 -32.89 -38.36
CA PHE A 565 11.70 -34.05 -37.68
C PHE A 565 12.65 -34.80 -38.60
N THR A 566 13.80 -35.22 -38.05
CA THR A 566 14.89 -35.91 -38.76
C THR A 566 15.07 -37.34 -38.29
N ASP A 567 14.34 -37.75 -37.24
CA ASP A 567 14.17 -39.16 -36.94
C ASP A 567 13.14 -39.73 -37.93
N GLY A 568 13.57 -40.70 -38.74
CA GLY A 568 12.66 -41.44 -39.63
C GLY A 568 11.48 -41.99 -38.82
N GLN A 569 10.30 -42.04 -39.47
CA GLN A 569 9.01 -42.39 -38.85
C GLN A 569 9.05 -43.60 -37.92
#